data_AF-A0A7Y6XM53-F1
#
_entry.id   AF-A0A7Y6XM53-F1
#
_cell.length_a   1.000
_cell.length_b   1.000
_cell.length_c   1.000
_cell.angle_alpha   90.00
_cell.angle_beta   90.00
_cell.angle_gamma   90.00
#
_symmetry.space_group_name_H-M   'P 1'
#
loop_
_entity.id
_entity.type
_entity.pdbx_description
1 polymer ?
#
loop_
_entity_poly.entity_id
_entity_poly.type
_entity_poly.pdbx_seq_one_letter_code
_entity_poly.pdbx_strand_id
1 'polypeptide(L)'
;MRLTATMPWLLALLLVGVAGCNQPRFGTPQDAYTSFHRLVKRGEFRAAWGALSQPTQTALTKRAQAVADASGGAVKPEPLGLFFANVPPPPDVTEVSLVREANDEATVLVRSSGSTHEVRMVREPSGWKVDLSASLQP
;
A
#
# COMPACT_ATOMS: atom_id res chain seq x y z
N MET A 1 -6.97 26.37 -61.98
CA MET A 1 -7.75 25.12 -62.13
C MET A 1 -7.03 24.07 -61.29
N ARG A 2 -7.53 23.68 -60.09
CA ARG A 2 -8.40 22.50 -59.84
C ARG A 2 -7.86 21.26 -60.56
N LEU A 3 -7.58 20.09 -59.97
CA LEU A 3 -7.94 19.43 -58.71
C LEU A 3 -7.07 18.15 -58.57
N THR A 4 -6.93 17.67 -57.32
CA THR A 4 -6.87 16.25 -56.87
C THR A 4 -5.71 15.30 -57.23
N ALA A 5 -5.04 14.78 -56.18
CA ALA A 5 -4.77 13.34 -55.92
C ALA A 5 -4.15 13.19 -54.50
N THR A 6 -4.94 12.89 -53.44
CA THR A 6 -5.08 11.56 -52.77
C THR A 6 -3.77 11.04 -52.12
N MET A 7 -3.57 11.12 -50.78
CA MET A 7 -4.06 10.19 -49.72
C MET A 7 -3.32 8.82 -49.78
N PRO A 8 -2.77 8.20 -48.70
CA PRO A 8 -2.89 8.46 -47.24
C PRO A 8 -1.58 8.24 -46.41
N TRP A 9 -1.11 9.24 -45.66
CA TRP A 9 -0.01 9.08 -44.67
C TRP A 9 -0.52 9.21 -43.22
N LEU A 10 -1.75 8.77 -43.00
CA LEU A 10 -2.43 8.73 -41.70
C LEU A 10 -2.65 7.27 -41.31
N LEU A 11 -1.61 6.54 -40.87
CA LEU A 11 -1.75 5.21 -40.24
C LEU A 11 -0.41 4.71 -39.66
N ALA A 12 0.13 5.42 -38.67
CA ALA A 12 1.17 4.87 -37.80
C ALA A 12 1.04 5.40 -36.35
N LEU A 13 -0.20 5.74 -35.96
CA LEU A 13 -0.55 6.35 -34.68
C LEU A 13 -1.57 5.47 -33.96
N LEU A 14 -1.26 4.18 -33.81
CA LEU A 14 -2.08 3.23 -33.07
C LEU A 14 -1.23 2.00 -32.79
N LEU A 15 -0.73 1.86 -31.56
CA LEU A 15 -0.41 0.59 -30.87
C LEU A 15 0.59 0.79 -29.70
N VAL A 16 0.32 1.73 -28.79
CA VAL A 16 0.86 1.65 -27.41
C VAL A 16 -0.23 2.01 -26.39
N GLY A 17 -1.39 1.39 -26.54
CA GLY A 17 -2.30 1.02 -25.46
C GLY A 17 -2.63 -0.44 -25.75
N VAL A 18 -2.58 -1.41 -24.84
CA VAL A 18 -3.05 -1.40 -23.47
C VAL A 18 -2.29 -2.52 -22.76
N ALA A 19 -1.22 -2.19 -22.03
CA ALA A 19 -0.51 -3.15 -21.17
C ALA A 19 -0.30 -2.49 -19.81
N GLY A 20 -1.37 -2.44 -19.03
CA GLY A 20 -1.36 -2.03 -17.63
C GLY A 20 -2.36 -2.87 -16.85
N CYS A 21 -2.28 -4.19 -17.00
CA CYS A 21 -3.13 -5.15 -16.30
C CYS A 21 -2.92 -5.02 -14.78
N ASN A 22 -3.94 -4.49 -14.09
CA ASN A 22 -4.20 -4.69 -12.67
C ASN A 22 -3.06 -4.33 -11.67
N GLN A 23 -2.07 -3.54 -12.09
CA GLN A 23 -1.01 -3.11 -11.19
C GLN A 23 -1.61 -2.06 -10.24
N PRO A 24 -1.49 -2.24 -8.90
CA PRO A 24 -2.09 -1.28 -7.98
C PRO A 24 -1.47 0.10 -8.23
N ARG A 25 -2.33 1.09 -8.48
CA ARG A 25 -1.90 2.47 -8.64
C ARG A 25 -1.56 3.01 -7.26
N PHE A 26 -0.29 2.92 -6.87
CA PHE A 26 0.25 3.58 -5.69
C PHE A 26 0.67 5.04 -6.00
N GLY A 27 -0.07 5.71 -6.90
CA GLY A 27 0.30 7.03 -7.42
C GLY A 27 0.20 8.12 -6.35
N THR A 28 -0.79 8.00 -5.47
CA THR A 28 -1.05 8.92 -4.36
C THR A 28 -1.00 8.18 -3.01
N PRO A 29 -0.78 8.88 -1.89
CA PRO A 29 -0.90 8.29 -0.56
C PRO A 29 -2.27 7.65 -0.30
N GLN A 30 -3.36 8.29 -0.74
CA GLN A 30 -4.72 7.79 -0.54
C GLN A 30 -4.98 6.48 -1.32
N ASP A 31 -4.54 6.41 -2.58
CA ASP A 31 -4.69 5.20 -3.39
C ASP A 31 -3.88 4.03 -2.81
N ALA A 32 -2.69 4.34 -2.29
CA ALA A 32 -1.83 3.37 -1.64
C ALA A 32 -2.44 2.82 -0.36
N TYR A 33 -2.99 3.68 0.50
CA TYR A 33 -3.71 3.26 1.69
C TYR A 33 -4.95 2.43 1.34
N THR A 34 -5.76 2.88 0.38
CA THR A 34 -6.97 2.17 -0.06
C THR A 34 -6.62 0.79 -0.61
N SER A 35 -5.51 0.69 -1.36
CA SER A 35 -5.00 -0.59 -1.84
C SER A 35 -4.54 -1.49 -0.70
N PHE A 36 -3.78 -0.98 0.25
CA PHE A 36 -3.39 -1.72 1.45
C PHE A 36 -4.60 -2.24 2.23
N HIS A 37 -5.60 -1.39 2.52
CA HIS A 37 -6.82 -1.77 3.22
C HIS A 37 -7.55 -2.93 2.52
N ARG A 38 -7.69 -2.84 1.18
CA ARG A 38 -8.29 -3.91 0.37
C ARG A 38 -7.50 -5.21 0.43
N LEU A 39 -6.17 -5.16 0.39
CA LEU A 39 -5.32 -6.36 0.51
C LEU A 39 -5.54 -7.04 1.87
N VAL A 40 -5.59 -6.28 2.96
CA VAL A 40 -5.87 -6.80 4.30
C VAL A 40 -7.27 -7.40 4.37
N LYS A 41 -8.29 -6.69 3.86
CA LYS A 41 -9.69 -7.17 3.87
C LYS A 41 -9.87 -8.47 3.07
N ARG A 42 -9.07 -8.69 2.03
CA ARG A 42 -9.08 -9.91 1.21
C ARG A 42 -8.19 -11.04 1.74
N GLY A 43 -7.46 -10.82 2.83
CA GLY A 43 -6.50 -11.80 3.34
C GLY A 43 -5.25 -11.95 2.47
N GLU A 44 -4.97 -11.01 1.58
CA GLU A 44 -3.79 -11.00 0.70
C GLU A 44 -2.55 -10.51 1.48
N PHE A 45 -2.25 -11.15 2.61
CA PHE A 45 -1.32 -10.65 3.63
C PHE A 45 0.12 -10.48 3.14
N ARG A 46 0.58 -11.29 2.19
CA ARG A 46 1.91 -11.13 1.60
C ARG A 46 2.03 -9.83 0.81
N ALA A 47 1.00 -9.49 0.06
CA ALA A 47 0.93 -8.23 -0.67
C ALA A 47 0.71 -7.05 0.28
N ALA A 48 -0.15 -7.21 1.29
CA ALA A 48 -0.36 -6.19 2.33
C ALA A 48 0.95 -5.88 3.09
N TRP A 49 1.73 -6.91 3.42
CA TRP A 49 3.06 -6.77 4.02
C TRP A 49 3.99 -5.93 3.14
N GLY A 50 4.00 -6.20 1.82
CA GLY A 50 4.80 -5.42 0.87
C GLY A 50 4.35 -3.96 0.69
N ALA A 51 3.15 -3.60 1.16
CA ALA A 51 2.66 -2.22 1.19
C ALA A 51 3.03 -1.48 2.48
N LEU A 52 3.59 -2.17 3.48
CA LEU A 52 4.18 -1.53 4.67
C LEU A 52 5.56 -0.95 4.36
N SER A 53 5.94 0.10 5.07
CA SER A 53 7.27 0.72 4.95
C SER A 53 8.38 -0.24 5.41
N GLN A 54 9.59 -0.11 4.86
CA GLN A 54 10.76 -0.88 5.28
C GLN A 54 11.04 -0.77 6.79
N PRO A 55 10.98 0.43 7.42
CA PRO A 55 11.10 0.55 8.87
C PRO A 55 10.03 -0.24 9.63
N THR A 56 8.78 -0.23 9.16
CA THR A 56 7.68 -1.00 9.76
C THR A 56 7.94 -2.51 9.67
N GLN A 57 8.29 -3.00 8.48
CA GLN A 57 8.62 -4.42 8.27
C GLN A 57 9.77 -4.88 9.16
N THR A 58 10.80 -4.03 9.29
CA THR A 58 11.97 -4.30 10.15
C THR A 58 11.58 -4.36 11.62
N ALA A 59 10.78 -3.41 12.11
CA ALA A 59 10.33 -3.38 13.49
C ALA A 59 9.47 -4.61 13.84
N LEU A 60 8.55 -5.00 12.96
CA LEU A 60 7.72 -6.19 13.11
C LEU A 60 8.56 -7.48 13.08
N THR A 61 9.58 -7.55 12.22
CA THR A 61 10.51 -8.69 12.17
C THR A 61 11.30 -8.82 13.47
N LYS A 62 11.81 -7.71 14.02
CA LYS A 62 12.48 -7.72 15.33
C LYS A 62 11.56 -8.18 16.45
N ARG A 63 10.29 -7.75 16.45
CA ARG A 63 9.30 -8.18 17.44
C ARG A 63 9.00 -9.68 17.33
N ALA A 64 8.90 -10.21 16.11
CA ALA A 64 8.74 -11.65 15.89
C ALA A 64 9.93 -12.45 16.41
N GLN A 65 11.16 -11.95 16.19
CA GLN A 65 12.36 -12.56 16.74
C GLN A 65 12.36 -12.55 18.27
N ALA A 66 12.01 -11.42 18.89
CA ALA A 66 11.94 -11.33 20.35
C ALA A 66 10.93 -12.32 20.96
N VAL A 67 9.79 -12.57 20.30
CA VAL A 67 8.83 -13.60 20.71
C VAL A 67 9.43 -15.01 20.60
N ALA A 68 10.14 -15.29 19.50
CA ALA A 68 10.81 -16.57 19.32
C ALA A 68 11.87 -16.81 20.41
N ASP A 69 12.70 -15.79 20.69
CA ASP A 69 13.74 -15.84 21.73
C ASP A 69 13.13 -16.06 23.12
N ALA A 70 12.06 -15.33 23.46
CA ALA A 70 11.35 -15.48 24.74
C ALA A 70 10.69 -16.86 24.91
N SER A 71 10.35 -17.53 23.80
CA SER A 71 9.81 -18.90 23.81
C SER A 71 10.89 -19.99 23.90
N GLY A 72 12.18 -19.61 23.97
CA GLY A 72 13.28 -20.58 23.88
C GLY A 72 13.36 -21.28 22.53
N GLY A 73 12.86 -20.64 21.46
CA GLY A 73 12.78 -21.21 20.11
C GLY A 73 11.61 -22.18 19.88
N ALA A 74 10.72 -22.37 20.85
CA ALA A 74 9.52 -23.20 20.67
C ALA A 74 8.56 -22.63 19.62
N VAL A 75 8.52 -21.30 19.48
CA VAL A 75 7.79 -20.59 18.44
C VAL A 75 8.76 -20.06 17.39
N LYS A 76 8.51 -20.34 16.12
CA LYS A 76 9.30 -19.79 15.01
C LYS A 76 8.98 -18.30 14.81
N PRO A 77 9.97 -17.46 14.45
CA PRO A 77 9.73 -16.05 14.16
C PRO A 77 8.95 -15.91 12.85
N GLU A 78 7.64 -15.68 12.96
CA GLU A 78 6.72 -15.51 11.82
C GLU A 78 6.12 -14.10 11.83
N PRO A 79 6.81 -13.08 11.30
CA PRO A 79 6.38 -11.69 11.45
C PRO A 79 5.05 -11.37 10.76
N LEU A 80 4.81 -11.92 9.58
CA LEU A 80 3.54 -11.77 8.88
C LEU A 80 2.41 -12.44 9.66
N GLY A 81 2.64 -13.68 10.11
CA GLY A 81 1.69 -14.42 10.94
C GLY A 81 1.37 -13.66 12.23
N LEU A 82 2.39 -13.23 12.97
CA LEU A 82 2.21 -12.50 14.23
C LEU A 82 1.49 -11.17 14.06
N PHE A 83 1.71 -10.45 12.95
CA PHE A 83 1.05 -9.17 12.71
C PHE A 83 -0.42 -9.34 12.29
N PHE A 84 -0.77 -10.35 11.48
CA PHE A 84 -2.12 -10.51 10.94
C PHE A 84 -2.99 -11.58 11.63
N ALA A 85 -2.42 -12.52 12.40
CA ALA A 85 -3.14 -13.70 12.90
C ALA A 85 -4.32 -13.41 13.84
N ASN A 86 -4.31 -12.27 14.54
CA ASN A 86 -5.34 -11.91 15.53
C ASN A 86 -6.02 -10.57 15.22
N VAL A 87 -5.87 -10.06 13.99
CA VAL A 87 -6.48 -8.80 13.61
C VAL A 87 -7.84 -9.11 12.98
N PRO A 88 -8.96 -8.70 13.59
CA PRO A 88 -10.26 -8.84 12.94
C PRO A 88 -10.22 -8.07 11.61
N PRO A 89 -11.00 -8.51 10.60
CA PRO A 89 -11.10 -7.77 9.34
C PRO A 89 -11.36 -6.29 9.63
N PRO A 90 -10.58 -5.36 9.03
CA PRO A 90 -10.76 -3.95 9.30
C PRO A 90 -12.16 -3.52 8.85
N PRO A 91 -12.79 -2.55 9.55
CA PRO A 91 -14.09 -2.03 9.16
C PRO A 91 -14.02 -1.39 7.77
N ASP A 92 -15.20 -1.23 7.16
CA ASP A 92 -15.31 -0.57 5.87
C ASP A 92 -14.90 0.89 5.96
N VAL A 93 -13.94 1.24 5.12
CA VAL A 93 -13.48 2.62 4.96
C VAL A 93 -14.48 3.35 4.08
N THR A 94 -15.06 4.41 4.62
CA THR A 94 -16.02 5.27 3.91
C THR A 94 -15.31 6.41 3.18
N GLU A 95 -14.17 6.87 3.70
CA GLU A 95 -13.42 7.97 3.11
C GLU A 95 -11.92 7.86 3.45
N VAL A 96 -11.08 8.22 2.48
CA VAL A 96 -9.64 8.44 2.66
C VAL A 96 -9.31 9.81 2.06
N SER A 97 -8.88 10.74 2.89
CA SER A 97 -8.51 12.10 2.46
C SER A 97 -7.08 12.44 2.87
N LEU A 98 -6.41 13.29 2.07
CA LEU A 98 -5.08 13.77 2.38
C LEU A 98 -5.17 14.91 3.41
N VAL A 99 -4.46 14.80 4.52
CA VAL A 99 -4.35 15.86 5.54
C VAL A 99 -3.16 16.75 5.23
N ARG A 100 -2.01 16.14 4.99
CA ARG A 100 -0.75 16.81 4.66
C ARG A 100 0.12 15.91 3.80
N GLU A 101 0.88 16.53 2.90
CA GLU A 101 1.93 15.89 2.12
C GLU A 101 3.14 16.84 2.09
N ALA A 102 4.31 16.33 2.44
CA ALA A 102 5.56 17.09 2.44
C ALA A 102 6.72 16.15 2.09
N ASN A 103 7.43 16.48 1.01
CA ASN A 103 8.53 15.66 0.49
C ASN A 103 8.11 14.20 0.26
N ASP A 104 8.74 13.27 0.97
CA ASP A 104 8.50 11.84 0.91
C ASP A 104 7.59 11.34 2.04
N GLU A 105 6.83 12.24 2.67
CA GLU A 105 5.89 11.88 3.73
C GLU A 105 4.50 12.45 3.48
N ALA A 106 3.49 11.69 3.90
CA ALA A 106 2.12 12.16 3.92
C ALA A 106 1.38 11.65 5.15
N THR A 107 0.28 12.31 5.47
CA THR A 107 -0.70 11.83 6.45
C THR A 107 -2.06 11.81 5.78
N VAL A 108 -2.70 10.65 5.82
CA VAL A 108 -4.06 10.47 5.31
C VAL A 108 -5.00 10.30 6.49
N LEU A 109 -6.16 10.95 6.42
CA LEU A 109 -7.26 10.74 7.34
C LEU A 109 -8.13 9.63 6.80
N VAL A 110 -8.39 8.63 7.62
CA VAL A 110 -9.20 7.47 7.27
C VAL A 110 -10.45 7.51 8.12
N ARG A 111 -11.61 7.50 7.47
CA ARG A 111 -12.92 7.38 8.14
C ARG A 111 -13.51 6.01 7.89
N SER A 112 -14.02 5.40 8.95
CA SER A 112 -14.80 4.17 8.91
C SER A 112 -16.04 4.30 9.80
N SER A 113 -16.94 3.32 9.78
CA SER A 113 -18.16 3.36 10.59
C SER A 113 -17.83 3.45 12.09
N GLY A 114 -17.91 4.66 12.65
CA GLY A 114 -17.70 4.91 14.08
C GLY A 114 -16.25 5.25 14.49
N SER A 115 -15.32 5.38 13.55
CA SER A 115 -13.96 5.82 13.88
C SER A 115 -13.33 6.69 12.80
N THR A 116 -12.38 7.51 13.23
CA THR A 116 -11.54 8.32 12.36
C THR A 116 -10.13 8.31 12.92
N HIS A 117 -9.15 8.02 12.08
CA HIS A 117 -7.75 7.97 12.49
C HIS A 117 -6.84 8.46 11.36
N GLU A 118 -5.72 9.05 11.75
CA GLU A 118 -4.67 9.45 10.83
C GLU A 118 -3.68 8.31 10.61
N VAL A 119 -3.22 8.16 9.37
CA VAL A 119 -2.23 7.16 8.97
C VAL A 119 -1.07 7.86 8.30
N ARG A 120 0.13 7.61 8.81
CA ARG A 120 1.36 8.08 8.18
C ARG A 120 1.69 7.23 6.97
N MET A 121 2.07 7.91 5.90
CA MET A 121 2.51 7.33 4.64
C MET A 121 3.92 7.84 4.34
N VAL A 122 4.77 6.99 3.77
CA VAL A 122 6.12 7.36 3.33
C VAL A 122 6.35 6.93 1.88
N ARG A 123 7.04 7.75 1.09
CA ARG A 123 7.38 7.46 -0.29
C ARG A 123 8.71 6.70 -0.31
N GLU A 124 8.67 5.48 -0.82
CA GLU A 124 9.85 4.66 -1.08
C GLU A 124 10.04 4.50 -2.60
N PRO A 125 11.19 3.98 -3.08
CA PRO A 125 11.41 3.75 -4.51
C PRO A 125 10.34 2.87 -5.17
N SER A 126 9.68 2.01 -4.39
CA SER A 126 8.58 1.14 -4.86
C SER A 126 7.18 1.77 -4.76
N GLY A 127 7.09 3.05 -4.38
CA GLY A 127 5.86 3.81 -4.22
C GLY A 127 5.54 4.16 -2.77
N TRP A 128 4.35 4.73 -2.56
CA TRP A 128 3.85 5.07 -1.22
C TRP A 128 3.59 3.81 -0.38
N LYS A 129 4.00 3.87 0.89
CA LYS A 129 3.89 2.79 1.88
C LYS A 129 3.21 3.27 3.14
N VAL A 130 2.50 2.36 3.81
CA VAL A 130 1.95 2.59 5.15
C VAL A 130 3.08 2.51 6.17
N ASP A 131 3.27 3.57 6.95
CA ASP A 131 4.28 3.60 8.02
C ASP A 131 3.61 3.52 9.39
N LEU A 132 3.88 2.43 10.11
CA LEU A 132 3.40 2.17 11.46
C LEU A 132 4.53 2.21 12.48
N SER A 133 5.76 2.55 12.07
CA SER A 133 6.95 2.48 12.91
C SER A 133 6.81 3.25 14.23
N ALA A 134 6.17 4.41 14.23
CA ALA A 134 5.89 5.19 15.45
C ALA A 134 4.94 4.47 16.41
N SER A 135 3.92 3.76 15.90
CA SER A 135 2.95 3.01 16.70
C SER A 135 3.49 1.67 17.21
N LEU A 136 4.66 1.24 16.74
CA LEU A 136 5.30 -0.02 17.11
C LEU A 136 6.41 0.14 18.15
N GLN A 137 6.69 1.38 18.59
CA GLN A 137 7.63 1.63 19.68
C GLN A 137 7.07 1.07 21.01
N PRO A 138 7.91 0.41 21.84
CA PRO A 138 7.50 -0.18 23.11
C PRO A 138 7.10 0.85 24.17
#